data_AF-A0A2R6ENA9-F1
#
_entry.id   AF-A0A2R6ENA9-F1
#
_cell.length_a   1.000
_cell.length_b   1.000
_cell.length_c   1.000
_cell.angle_alpha   90.00
_cell.angle_beta   90.00
_cell.angle_gamma   90.00
#
_symmetry.space_group_name_H-M   'P 1'
#
loop_
_entity.id
_entity.type
_entity.pdbx_description
1 polymer ?
#
loop_
_entity_poly.entity_id
_entity_poly.type
_entity_poly.pdbx_seq_one_letter_code
_entity_poly.pdbx_strand_id
1 'polypeptide(L)'
;LDRDEGLAAGIGMAAPARSFHEIFVDQYEHLATVGEFEWERMVNVYEQWRDRIDRIRQGDYSPGDTVLGYPGALWDSLDEYDHVATARDVDQPILFLQGERDYQVSVEEDFQLWQDELADRPATEFQRYEGLNHLFQPGTCPSVPGEYAVRNSLDGAVVEDIAGFLGEP
;
A
#
# COMPACT_ATOMS: atom_id res chain seq x y z
N LEU A 1 -0.21 12.33 11.13
CA LEU A 1 -0.61 13.63 10.56
C LEU A 1 -1.28 14.51 11.62
N ASP A 2 -1.95 13.94 12.62
CA ASP A 2 -2.60 14.62 13.75
C ASP A 2 -1.68 15.27 14.80
N ARG A 3 -0.35 15.05 14.76
CA ARG A 3 0.60 15.45 15.84
C ARG A 3 1.42 16.71 15.57
N ASP A 4 1.21 17.40 14.46
CA ASP A 4 2.00 18.58 14.08
C ASP A 4 1.10 19.79 13.82
N GLU A 5 1.16 20.78 14.72
CA GLU A 5 0.39 22.04 14.61
C GLU A 5 0.80 22.89 13.39
N GLY A 6 1.96 22.60 12.77
CA GLY A 6 2.47 23.27 11.57
C GLY A 6 2.29 22.49 10.28
N LEU A 7 1.52 21.38 10.28
CA LEU A 7 1.27 20.61 9.07
C LEU A 7 0.62 21.51 8.00
N ALA A 8 1.22 21.54 6.81
CA ALA A 8 0.70 22.29 5.66
C ALA A 8 -0.21 21.40 4.78
N ALA A 9 0.24 20.18 4.48
CA ALA A 9 -0.49 19.19 3.69
C ALA A 9 0.07 17.78 3.93
N GLY A 10 -0.73 16.75 3.63
CA GLY A 10 -0.33 15.34 3.59
C GLY A 10 -0.21 14.81 2.17
N ILE A 11 0.70 13.86 1.93
CA ILE A 11 0.78 13.15 0.65
C ILE A 11 0.89 11.65 0.95
N GLY A 12 -0.09 10.87 0.50
CA GLY A 12 -0.10 9.42 0.51
C GLY A 12 0.33 8.87 -0.84
N MET A 13 1.46 8.18 -0.90
CA MET A 13 1.97 7.59 -2.14
C MET A 13 1.93 6.06 -2.01
N ALA A 14 1.21 5.38 -2.91
CA ALA A 14 0.96 3.94 -2.81
C ALA A 14 0.51 3.56 -1.38
N ALA A 15 -0.47 4.31 -0.87
CA ALA A 15 -0.85 4.25 0.53
C ALA A 15 -1.84 3.08 0.75
N PRO A 16 -1.49 2.06 1.55
CA PRO A 16 -2.45 1.05 1.93
C PRO A 16 -3.61 1.67 2.71
N ALA A 17 -4.81 1.10 2.55
CA ALA A 17 -6.01 1.51 3.28
C ALA A 17 -6.59 0.38 4.15
N ARG A 18 -6.03 -0.83 4.01
CA ARG A 18 -6.46 -2.05 4.71
C ARG A 18 -5.40 -2.56 5.68
N SER A 19 -5.76 -3.61 6.40
CA SER A 19 -4.83 -4.28 7.31
C SER A 19 -3.65 -4.87 6.54
N PHE A 20 -2.45 -4.68 7.07
CA PHE A 20 -1.22 -5.03 6.36
C PHE A 20 -1.12 -6.53 6.00
N HIS A 21 -1.72 -7.40 6.83
CA HIS A 21 -1.77 -8.83 6.57
C HIS A 21 -2.68 -9.23 5.39
N GLU A 22 -3.69 -8.42 5.06
CA GLU A 22 -4.55 -8.65 3.87
C GLU A 22 -3.81 -8.27 2.61
N ILE A 23 -3.13 -7.13 2.62
CA ILE A 23 -2.28 -6.66 1.52
C ILE A 23 -1.19 -7.67 1.19
N PHE A 24 -0.62 -8.35 2.19
CA PHE A 24 0.34 -9.44 1.96
C PHE A 24 -0.28 -10.60 1.19
N VAL A 25 -1.56 -10.94 1.40
CA VAL A 25 -2.24 -12.00 0.63
C VAL A 25 -2.21 -11.65 -0.85
N ASP A 26 -2.65 -10.45 -1.20
CA ASP A 26 -2.76 -10.00 -2.60
C ASP A 26 -1.40 -9.98 -3.30
N GLN A 27 -0.38 -9.50 -2.58
CA GLN A 27 1.01 -9.55 -3.05
C GLN A 27 1.45 -10.98 -3.39
N TYR A 28 1.19 -11.95 -2.52
CA TYR A 28 1.58 -13.33 -2.77
C TYR A 28 0.77 -13.98 -3.88
N GLU A 29 -0.54 -13.71 -3.96
CA GLU A 29 -1.40 -14.22 -5.03
C GLU A 29 -0.95 -13.69 -6.40
N HIS A 30 -0.62 -12.40 -6.48
CA HIS A 30 -0.03 -11.80 -7.67
C HIS A 30 1.30 -12.48 -8.05
N LEU A 31 2.22 -12.62 -7.10
CA LEU A 31 3.51 -13.28 -7.38
C LEU A 31 3.38 -14.76 -7.76
N ALA A 32 2.32 -15.44 -7.31
CA ALA A 32 2.04 -16.82 -7.69
C ALA A 32 1.41 -16.96 -9.08
N THR A 33 0.80 -15.90 -9.60
CA THR A 33 0.10 -15.89 -10.89
C THR A 33 0.91 -15.24 -12.02
N VAL A 34 1.93 -14.44 -11.69
CA VAL A 34 2.78 -13.75 -12.67
C VAL A 34 3.97 -14.59 -13.11
N GLY A 35 3.90 -15.16 -14.31
CA GLY A 35 4.99 -15.91 -14.94
C GLY A 35 4.64 -17.39 -15.16
N GLU A 36 5.64 -18.21 -15.50
CA GLU A 36 5.48 -19.65 -15.65
C GLU A 36 5.99 -20.35 -14.37
N PHE A 37 5.08 -20.94 -13.59
CA PHE A 37 5.41 -21.67 -12.38
C PHE A 37 4.76 -23.06 -12.35
N GLU A 38 5.46 -24.01 -11.71
CA GLU A 38 4.90 -25.30 -11.33
C GLU A 38 3.96 -25.12 -10.13
N TRP A 39 2.65 -25.13 -10.39
CA TRP A 39 1.60 -24.83 -9.41
C TRP A 39 1.70 -25.65 -8.11
N GLU A 40 2.10 -26.92 -8.18
CA GLU A 40 2.23 -27.81 -7.01
C GLU A 40 3.22 -27.29 -5.94
N ARG A 41 4.28 -26.59 -6.36
CA ARG A 41 5.24 -25.97 -5.44
C ARG A 41 4.68 -24.69 -4.82
N MET A 42 3.83 -23.98 -5.56
CA MET A 42 3.20 -22.74 -5.10
C MET A 42 2.05 -22.99 -4.12
N VAL A 43 1.30 -24.09 -4.26
CA VAL A 43 0.21 -24.44 -3.32
C VAL A 43 0.73 -24.61 -1.89
N ASN A 44 1.82 -25.35 -1.68
CA ASN A 44 2.38 -25.55 -0.33
C ASN A 44 2.89 -24.25 0.31
N VAL A 45 3.37 -23.32 -0.51
CA VAL A 45 3.83 -22.00 -0.07
C VAL A 45 2.61 -21.15 0.29
N TYR A 46 1.61 -21.11 -0.59
CA TYR A 46 0.34 -20.43 -0.38
C TYR A 46 -0.38 -20.88 0.90
N GLU A 47 -0.51 -22.19 1.12
CA GLU A 47 -1.15 -22.73 2.33
C GLU A 47 -0.41 -22.31 3.61
N GLN A 48 0.93 -22.37 3.62
CA GLN A 48 1.73 -21.90 4.76
C GLN A 48 1.57 -20.40 5.02
N TRP A 49 1.43 -19.59 3.97
CA TRP A 49 1.19 -18.16 4.10
C TRP A 49 -0.20 -17.88 4.65
N ARG A 50 -1.23 -18.56 4.12
CA ARG A 50 -2.60 -18.46 4.60
C ARG A 50 -2.70 -18.81 6.09
N ASP A 51 -2.08 -19.91 6.52
CA ASP A 51 -2.07 -20.30 7.93
C ASP A 51 -1.41 -19.24 8.82
N ARG A 52 -0.34 -18.58 8.36
CA ARG A 52 0.31 -17.48 9.09
C ARG A 52 -0.55 -16.22 9.14
N ILE A 53 -1.27 -15.90 8.07
CA ILE A 53 -2.21 -14.78 8.02
C ILE A 53 -3.40 -15.04 8.95
N ASP A 54 -3.92 -16.27 8.99
CA ASP A 54 -4.98 -16.66 9.91
C ASP A 54 -4.53 -16.57 11.37
N ARG A 55 -3.27 -16.90 11.67
CA ARG A 55 -2.68 -16.64 13.00
C ARG A 55 -2.66 -15.16 13.35
N ILE A 56 -2.36 -14.28 12.39
CA ILE A 56 -2.39 -12.83 12.63
C ILE A 56 -3.82 -12.39 12.95
N ARG A 57 -4.79 -12.76 12.11
CA ARG A 57 -6.22 -12.45 12.29
C ARG A 57 -6.79 -12.92 13.63
N GLN A 58 -6.29 -14.04 14.14
CA GLN A 58 -6.73 -14.64 15.41
C GLN A 58 -5.96 -14.10 16.62
N GLY A 59 -4.92 -13.29 16.42
CA GLY A 59 -4.00 -12.90 17.50
C GLY A 59 -3.24 -14.09 18.08
N ASP A 60 -3.04 -15.18 17.31
CA ASP A 60 -2.38 -16.41 17.75
C ASP A 60 -0.84 -16.33 17.61
N TYR A 61 -0.28 -15.35 18.31
CA TYR A 61 1.15 -15.09 18.40
C TYR A 61 1.49 -14.30 19.66
N SER A 62 2.74 -14.42 20.12
CA SER A 62 3.31 -13.56 21.15
C SER A 62 4.06 -12.38 20.52
N PRO A 63 4.24 -11.25 21.21
CA PRO A 63 4.98 -10.09 20.68
C PRO A 63 6.40 -10.40 20.19
N GLY A 64 7.06 -11.41 20.79
CA GLY A 64 8.40 -11.87 20.40
C GLY A 64 8.43 -12.94 19.31
N ASP A 65 7.27 -13.47 18.89
CA ASP A 65 7.20 -14.44 17.80
C ASP A 65 7.53 -13.78 16.47
N THR A 66 7.97 -14.58 15.50
CA THR A 66 8.10 -14.12 14.11
C THR A 66 6.96 -14.70 13.28
N VAL A 67 6.11 -13.83 12.74
CA VAL A 67 4.98 -14.18 11.87
C VAL A 67 5.10 -13.39 10.59
N LEU A 68 4.99 -14.06 9.44
CA LEU A 68 5.29 -13.52 8.10
C LEU A 68 6.66 -12.83 7.96
N GLY A 69 7.64 -13.20 8.79
CA GLY A 69 8.98 -12.59 8.76
C GLY A 69 9.12 -11.32 9.61
N TYR A 70 8.06 -10.90 10.30
CA TYR A 70 8.07 -9.74 11.19
C TYR A 70 7.74 -10.12 12.65
N PRO A 71 8.19 -9.33 13.64
CA PRO A 71 7.86 -9.56 15.04
C PRO A 71 6.35 -9.45 15.32
N GLY A 72 5.83 -10.27 16.24
CA GLY A 72 4.45 -10.20 16.73
C GLY A 72 4.02 -8.78 17.11
N ALA A 73 4.89 -8.07 17.84
CA ALA A 73 4.65 -6.71 18.30
C ALA A 73 4.39 -5.70 17.15
N LEU A 74 4.87 -5.97 15.94
CA LEU A 74 4.59 -5.12 14.78
C LEU A 74 3.12 -5.26 14.35
N TRP A 75 2.59 -6.47 14.35
CA TRP A 75 1.20 -6.74 13.97
C TRP A 75 0.24 -6.09 14.97
N ASP A 76 0.50 -6.22 16.28
CA ASP A 76 -0.24 -5.51 17.32
C ASP A 76 -0.27 -3.99 17.04
N SER A 77 0.90 -3.41 16.73
CA SER A 77 1.01 -1.97 16.46
C SER A 77 0.29 -1.53 15.18
N LEU A 78 0.19 -2.39 14.18
CA LEU A 78 -0.49 -2.07 12.91
C LEU A 78 -2.02 -2.18 13.09
N ASP A 79 -2.49 -3.16 13.85
CA ASP A 79 -3.92 -3.33 14.15
C ASP A 79 -4.45 -2.26 15.12
N GLU A 80 -3.60 -1.73 16.01
CA GLU A 80 -3.96 -0.64 16.92
C GLU A 80 -4.12 0.73 16.22
N TYR A 81 -3.56 0.92 15.02
CA TYR A 81 -3.55 2.20 14.34
C TYR A 81 -4.50 2.25 13.13
N ASP A 82 -5.66 2.88 13.34
CA ASP A 82 -6.60 3.20 12.27
C ASP A 82 -6.13 4.44 11.48
N HIS A 83 -5.30 4.20 10.48
CA HIS A 83 -4.76 5.23 9.61
C HIS A 83 -5.82 5.88 8.71
N VAL A 84 -6.90 5.16 8.37
CA VAL A 84 -8.01 5.70 7.57
C VAL A 84 -8.84 6.67 8.38
N ALA A 85 -9.23 6.29 9.61
CA ALA A 85 -9.89 7.22 10.53
C ALA A 85 -8.99 8.42 10.86
N THR A 86 -7.69 8.19 11.07
CA THR A 86 -6.74 9.28 11.30
C THR A 86 -6.74 10.27 10.12
N ALA A 87 -6.74 9.80 8.87
CA ALA A 87 -6.76 10.68 7.71
C ALA A 87 -8.09 11.46 7.56
N ARG A 88 -9.23 10.88 7.98
CA ARG A 88 -10.51 11.60 8.04
C ARG A 88 -10.46 12.81 8.96
N ASP A 89 -9.76 12.68 10.09
CA ASP A 89 -9.69 13.67 11.17
C ASP A 89 -8.61 14.75 10.99
N VAL A 90 -7.68 14.59 10.04
CA VAL A 90 -6.68 15.62 9.70
C VAL A 90 -7.39 16.80 9.06
N ASP A 91 -7.10 18.07 9.37
CA ASP A 91 -7.80 19.21 8.74
C ASP A 91 -7.16 19.66 7.43
N GLN A 92 -5.87 19.38 7.24
CA GLN A 92 -5.04 19.84 6.13
C GLN A 92 -5.32 19.11 4.81
N PRO A 93 -5.05 19.74 3.64
CA PRO A 93 -5.15 19.07 2.35
C PRO A 93 -4.37 17.76 2.28
N ILE A 94 -4.91 16.76 1.58
CA ILE A 94 -4.24 15.47 1.39
C ILE A 94 -4.27 15.08 -0.09
N LEU A 95 -3.12 14.71 -0.64
CA LEU A 95 -3.00 14.16 -1.98
C LEU A 95 -2.70 12.65 -1.91
N PHE A 96 -3.54 11.82 -2.53
CA PHE A 96 -3.30 10.40 -2.70
C PHE A 96 -2.88 10.08 -4.13
N LEU A 97 -1.75 9.40 -4.26
CA LEU A 97 -1.13 9.01 -5.53
C LEU A 97 -1.03 7.49 -5.62
N GLN A 98 -1.37 6.91 -6.76
CA GLN A 98 -1.29 5.47 -6.98
C GLN A 98 -0.77 5.11 -8.38
N GLY A 99 0.21 4.22 -8.47
CA GLY A 99 0.61 3.59 -9.72
C GLY A 99 -0.32 2.42 -10.05
N GLU A 100 -0.81 2.32 -11.28
CA GLU A 100 -1.78 1.27 -11.67
C GLU A 100 -1.16 -0.12 -11.86
N ARG A 101 0.17 -0.23 -11.92
CA ARG A 101 0.89 -1.51 -11.91
C ARG A 101 1.40 -1.88 -10.52
N ASP A 102 0.98 -1.19 -9.48
CA ASP A 102 1.31 -1.54 -8.12
C ASP A 102 0.64 -2.86 -7.72
N TYR A 103 1.45 -3.89 -7.45
CA TYR A 103 0.97 -5.16 -6.93
C TYR A 103 1.10 -5.25 -5.40
N GLN A 104 1.76 -4.27 -4.79
CA GLN A 104 1.93 -4.18 -3.34
C GLN A 104 0.76 -3.50 -2.67
N VAL A 105 0.12 -2.54 -3.33
CA VAL A 105 -1.05 -1.84 -2.82
C VAL A 105 -2.07 -1.74 -3.96
N SER A 106 -3.28 -2.24 -3.71
CA SER A 106 -4.29 -2.43 -4.75
C SER A 106 -4.96 -1.11 -5.14
N VAL A 107 -5.17 -0.90 -6.44
CA VAL A 107 -6.01 0.21 -6.91
C VAL A 107 -7.46 -0.04 -6.51
N GLU A 108 -7.96 -1.25 -6.73
CA GLU A 108 -9.35 -1.63 -6.54
C GLU A 108 -9.76 -1.71 -5.08
N GLU A 109 -8.85 -2.10 -4.19
CA GLU A 109 -9.18 -2.34 -2.78
C GLU A 109 -8.63 -1.29 -1.82
N ASP A 110 -7.42 -0.74 -2.07
CA ASP A 110 -6.83 0.25 -1.18
C ASP A 110 -7.11 1.68 -1.67
N PHE A 111 -6.80 1.99 -2.93
CA PHE A 111 -7.01 3.33 -3.47
C PHE A 111 -8.49 3.69 -3.56
N GLN A 112 -9.34 2.77 -4.01
CA GLN A 112 -10.80 2.98 -4.01
C GLN A 112 -11.34 3.18 -2.59
N LEU A 113 -10.82 2.45 -1.59
CA LEU A 113 -11.24 2.64 -0.21
C LEU A 113 -10.87 4.03 0.30
N TRP A 114 -9.68 4.55 -0.04
CA TRP A 114 -9.34 5.93 0.26
C TRP A 114 -10.31 6.94 -0.38
N GLN A 115 -10.67 6.71 -1.64
CA GLN A 115 -11.64 7.56 -2.35
C GLN A 115 -13.00 7.55 -1.67
N ASP A 116 -13.49 6.37 -1.28
CA ASP A 116 -14.79 6.21 -0.65
C ASP A 116 -14.80 6.85 0.75
N GLU A 117 -13.76 6.60 1.54
CA GLU A 117 -13.73 7.00 2.95
C GLU A 117 -13.40 8.48 3.18
N LEU A 118 -12.84 9.15 2.17
CA LEU A 118 -12.54 10.57 2.18
C LEU A 118 -13.34 11.34 1.12
N ALA A 119 -14.37 10.75 0.51
CA ALA A 119 -15.18 11.37 -0.54
C ALA A 119 -15.82 12.70 -0.10
N ASP A 120 -16.23 12.79 1.17
CA ASP A 120 -16.88 13.97 1.75
C ASP A 120 -15.87 15.01 2.26
N ARG A 121 -14.57 14.71 2.17
CA ARG A 121 -13.52 15.55 2.70
C ARG A 121 -13.14 16.64 1.70
N PRO A 122 -13.28 17.94 2.04
CA PRO A 122 -12.79 19.01 1.18
C PRO A 122 -11.26 18.95 1.09
N ALA A 123 -10.69 19.43 -0.01
CA ALA A 123 -9.23 19.50 -0.24
C ALA A 123 -8.49 18.14 -0.16
N THR A 124 -9.16 17.06 -0.56
CA THR A 124 -8.50 15.77 -0.82
C THR A 124 -8.47 15.51 -2.32
N GLU A 125 -7.29 15.18 -2.83
CA GLU A 125 -7.07 14.88 -4.25
C GLU A 125 -6.61 13.44 -4.45
N PHE A 126 -7.01 12.85 -5.57
CA PHE A 126 -6.73 11.46 -5.91
C PHE A 126 -6.21 11.39 -7.34
N GLN A 127 -4.98 10.90 -7.51
CA GLN A 127 -4.37 10.73 -8.82
C GLN A 127 -3.88 9.31 -9.03
N ARG A 128 -4.16 8.79 -10.23
CA ARG A 128 -3.68 7.48 -10.70
C ARG A 128 -2.77 7.66 -11.91
N TYR A 129 -1.75 6.82 -11.97
CA TYR A 129 -0.78 6.84 -13.05
C TYR A 129 -0.72 5.49 -13.76
N GLU A 130 -1.24 5.47 -14.98
CA GLU A 130 -1.18 4.31 -15.86
C GLU A 130 0.29 3.91 -16.11
N GLY A 131 0.57 2.60 -16.03
CA GLY A 131 1.90 2.07 -16.34
C GLY A 131 2.98 2.26 -15.25
N LEU A 132 2.66 2.89 -14.12
CA LEU A 132 3.60 3.05 -13.00
C LEU A 132 3.47 1.94 -11.95
N ASN A 133 4.59 1.43 -11.45
CA ASN A 133 4.63 0.44 -10.36
C ASN A 133 4.53 1.10 -8.97
N HIS A 134 4.68 0.30 -7.90
CA HIS A 134 4.71 0.76 -6.51
C HIS A 134 5.67 1.93 -6.22
N LEU A 135 6.81 1.97 -6.92
CA LEU A 135 7.82 3.02 -6.77
C LEU A 135 7.60 4.20 -7.73
N PHE A 136 6.43 4.25 -8.38
CA PHE A 136 6.08 5.22 -9.42
C PHE A 136 7.05 5.21 -10.61
N GLN A 137 7.61 4.04 -10.93
CA GLN A 137 8.49 3.85 -12.07
C GLN A 137 7.72 3.24 -13.25
N PRO A 138 7.97 3.69 -14.49
CA PRO A 138 7.28 3.17 -15.66
C PRO A 138 7.70 1.74 -15.99
N GLY A 139 6.76 0.95 -16.51
CA GLY A 139 7.01 -0.37 -17.07
C GLY A 139 5.79 -0.92 -17.81
N THR A 140 5.98 -2.01 -18.54
CA THR A 140 4.97 -2.56 -19.48
C THR A 140 4.58 -4.00 -19.20
N CYS A 141 5.29 -4.69 -18.31
CA CYS A 141 5.01 -6.06 -17.90
C CYS A 141 4.26 -6.08 -16.56
N PRO A 142 3.67 -7.20 -16.13
CA PRO A 142 3.21 -7.33 -14.75
C PRO A 142 4.33 -6.98 -13.76
N SER A 143 4.01 -6.23 -12.71
CA SER A 143 5.05 -5.73 -11.81
C SER A 143 5.57 -6.80 -10.86
N VAL A 144 6.88 -6.83 -10.60
CA VAL A 144 7.53 -7.82 -9.75
C VAL A 144 8.70 -7.21 -8.96
N PRO A 145 9.13 -7.79 -7.82
CA PRO A 145 10.23 -7.25 -7.01
C PRO A 145 11.53 -7.02 -7.78
N GLY A 146 11.80 -7.84 -8.80
CA GLY A 146 13.00 -7.75 -9.63
C GLY A 146 13.12 -6.44 -10.41
N GLU A 147 12.02 -5.75 -10.70
CA GLU A 147 12.05 -4.47 -11.41
C GLU A 147 12.71 -3.36 -10.59
N TYR A 148 12.62 -3.42 -9.26
CA TYR A 148 13.16 -2.37 -8.38
C TYR A 148 14.69 -2.34 -8.38
N ALA A 149 15.33 -3.45 -8.76
CA ALA A 149 16.78 -3.52 -8.92
C ALA A 149 17.26 -2.85 -10.23
N VAL A 150 16.34 -2.60 -11.17
CA VAL A 150 16.64 -1.86 -12.39
C VAL A 150 16.65 -0.38 -12.06
N ARG A 151 17.77 0.28 -12.33
CA ARG A 151 17.90 1.71 -12.09
C ARG A 151 16.93 2.47 -13.00
N ASN A 152 15.86 2.97 -12.41
CA ASN A 152 14.87 3.80 -13.05
C ASN A 152 14.49 4.97 -12.13
N SER A 153 14.11 6.11 -12.71
CA SER A 153 13.63 7.25 -11.93
C SER A 153 12.13 7.15 -11.76
N LEU A 154 11.62 7.75 -10.69
CA LEU A 154 10.21 8.04 -10.54
C LEU A 154 9.76 8.95 -11.69
N ASP A 155 8.53 8.75 -12.18
CA ASP A 155 8.02 9.48 -13.33
C ASP A 155 7.91 11.00 -13.07
N GLY A 156 8.34 11.81 -14.03
CA GLY A 156 8.36 13.27 -13.88
C GLY A 156 6.98 13.87 -13.60
N ALA A 157 5.91 13.28 -14.15
CA ALA A 157 4.55 13.75 -13.93
C ALA A 157 4.16 13.69 -12.44
N VAL A 158 4.59 12.64 -11.73
CA VAL A 158 4.33 12.48 -10.29
C VAL A 158 5.01 13.59 -9.49
N VAL A 159 6.23 13.99 -9.88
CA VAL A 159 6.94 15.11 -9.24
C VAL A 159 6.24 16.44 -9.52
N GLU A 160 5.81 16.64 -10.77
CA GLU A 160 5.10 17.85 -11.18
C GLU A 160 3.76 18.00 -10.44
N ASP A 161 3.01 16.93 -10.28
CA ASP A 161 1.72 16.93 -9.56
C ASP A 161 1.92 17.18 -8.06
N ILE A 162 2.92 16.57 -7.43
CA ILE A 162 3.28 16.87 -6.03
C ILE A 162 3.67 18.34 -5.87
N ALA A 163 4.49 18.86 -6.78
CA ALA A 163 4.95 20.25 -6.73
C ALA A 163 3.79 21.23 -6.99
N GLY A 164 2.89 20.88 -7.90
CA GLY A 164 1.65 21.63 -8.16
C GLY A 164 0.79 21.69 -6.91
N PHE A 165 0.47 20.54 -6.32
CA PHE A 165 -0.34 20.43 -5.10
C PHE A 165 0.24 21.23 -3.92
N LEU A 166 1.57 21.20 -3.71
CA LEU A 166 2.22 21.98 -2.66
C LEU A 166 2.35 23.48 -2.99
N GLY A 167 2.27 23.84 -4.27
CA GLY A 167 2.38 25.21 -4.77
C GLY A 167 1.05 25.94 -4.88
N GLU A 168 -0.08 25.23 -4.82
CA GLU A 168 -1.41 25.82 -4.73
C GLU A 168 -1.66 26.33 -3.30
N PRO A 169 -2.04 27.61 -3.12
CA PRO A 169 -2.28 28.22 -1.81
C PRO A 169 -3.62 27.85 -1.18
#